data_AF-A0A950KUT5-F1
#
_entry.id   AF-A0A950KUT5-F1
#
_cell.length_a   1.000
_cell.length_b   1.000
_cell.length_c   1.000
_cell.angle_alpha   90.00
_cell.angle_beta   90.00
_cell.angle_gamma   90.00
#
_symmetry.space_group_name_H-M   'P 1'
#
loop_
_entity.id
_entity.type
_entity.pdbx_description
1 polymer ?
#
loop_
_entity_poly.entity_id
_entity_poly.type
_entity_poly.pdbx_seq_one_letter_code
_entity_poly.pdbx_strand_id
1 'polypeptide(L)'
;MTNKIANKPWAVIALLVALVAVVLGATEGVSALVRSSNSAAALERNPYLDPGTQLHRRAPDFTLSDQFGRRLSLTTYRGKVVILAFVDSRCTTICPLTTNSMVQARRLLGGAGSRVALLGINANPAATKVSDVRAYSLAHGMMRQWRFLTAPPAALRRVWARYGIAAEVEHGQIDHTPALFAIDPNGLLRRVYLTQMSYATVGQAGQLLAQEASRLLPDHPPVLARLSYQPIPSIKPDATIALPRAGGGTVRVGPGPSPRLYLFFASWDSEVTNLAAHLDDLNRYQRAAARDRLPALTAVDEGSVEPSAHALSQLLGALPKPLSYPVAIDRSGRVADGYGVQDEPWLVLTSAGGQILWYSDVSTSAWPALARLASRVRGALSHAPPEAAGLSSALKQLRGSPPPLAALHREAGQLLGSGSSLSGEIRSLRGYPAVINAWASWCTPCQQEFGLFAAAAARFGRRVAFLGADTDDSAGAAQAFLRKHPVTYPSYQTTVGSLRSMAAMVGLPTTIFIGPTGKVLYVHSGQYVSEGTLEQDIQSFAHGG
;
A
#
# COMPACT_ATOMS: atom_id res chain seq x y z
N MET A 1 -75.89 40.73 6.86
CA MET A 1 -74.65 41.34 7.38
C MET A 1 -73.47 40.52 6.88
N THR A 2 -72.79 41.01 5.85
CA THR A 2 -71.63 40.37 5.21
C THR A 2 -70.39 40.62 6.07
N ASN A 3 -69.85 39.57 6.69
CA ASN A 3 -68.68 39.67 7.55
C ASN A 3 -67.41 39.67 6.68
N LYS A 4 -66.81 40.85 6.49
CA LYS A 4 -65.50 41.02 5.85
C LYS A 4 -64.43 40.38 6.73
N ILE A 5 -63.92 39.21 6.33
CA ILE A 5 -62.65 38.70 6.84
C ILE A 5 -61.57 39.67 6.35
N ALA A 6 -61.08 40.51 7.26
CA ALA A 6 -59.99 41.43 6.98
C ALA A 6 -58.72 40.62 6.70
N ASN A 7 -58.31 40.58 5.44
CA ASN A 7 -56.98 40.14 5.00
C ASN A 7 -55.93 40.98 5.71
N LYS A 8 -55.33 40.43 6.77
CA LYS A 8 -54.18 41.02 7.46
C LYS A 8 -52.91 40.62 6.69
N PRO A 9 -52.26 41.52 5.93
CA PRO A 9 -51.13 41.18 5.05
C PRO A 9 -49.94 40.57 5.79
N TRP A 10 -49.77 40.87 7.09
CA TRP A 10 -48.71 40.30 7.91
C TRP A 10 -48.88 38.80 8.20
N ALA A 11 -50.11 38.28 8.24
CA ALA A 11 -50.36 36.86 8.49
C ALA A 11 -49.98 36.01 7.27
N VAL A 12 -50.20 36.53 6.05
CA VAL A 12 -49.78 35.88 4.79
C VAL A 12 -48.26 35.91 4.64
N ILE A 13 -47.61 37.03 5.00
CA ILE A 13 -46.15 37.15 4.98
C ILE A 13 -45.51 36.18 5.99
N ALA A 14 -46.04 36.07 7.20
CA ALA A 14 -45.52 35.13 8.21
C ALA A 14 -45.66 33.67 7.77
N LEU A 15 -46.77 33.31 7.11
CA LEU A 15 -46.98 31.97 6.58
C LEU A 15 -46.03 31.65 5.43
N LEU A 16 -45.77 32.62 4.53
CA LEU A 16 -44.82 32.48 3.43
C LEU A 16 -43.37 32.37 3.92
N VAL A 17 -42.98 33.15 4.93
CA VAL A 17 -41.65 33.03 5.55
C VAL A 17 -41.47 31.68 6.24
N ALA A 18 -42.49 31.19 6.95
CA ALA A 18 -42.45 29.86 7.56
C ALA A 18 -42.39 28.75 6.51
N LEU A 19 -43.16 28.85 5.41
CA LEU A 19 -43.14 27.88 4.32
C LEU A 19 -41.78 27.87 3.60
N VAL A 20 -41.20 29.04 3.32
CA VAL A 20 -39.86 29.17 2.74
C VAL A 20 -38.80 28.58 3.68
N ALA A 21 -38.88 28.83 4.99
CA ALA A 21 -37.97 28.23 5.97
C ALA A 21 -38.09 26.70 6.04
N VAL A 22 -39.30 26.14 5.96
CA VAL A 22 -39.53 24.69 5.91
C VAL A 22 -39.01 24.09 4.60
N VAL A 23 -39.23 24.74 3.46
CA VAL A 23 -38.72 24.29 2.15
C VAL A 23 -37.20 24.36 2.10
N LEU A 24 -36.58 25.44 2.59
CA LEU A 24 -35.13 25.56 2.69
C LEU A 24 -34.52 24.55 3.68
N GLY A 25 -35.15 24.33 4.83
CA GLY A 25 -34.73 23.28 5.77
C GLY A 25 -34.87 21.87 5.19
N ALA A 26 -35.91 21.61 4.39
CA ALA A 26 -36.11 20.33 3.71
C ALA A 26 -35.09 20.11 2.58
N THR A 27 -34.75 21.14 1.79
CA THR A 27 -33.74 21.02 0.72
C THR A 27 -32.33 20.86 1.27
N GLU A 28 -32.00 21.53 2.38
CA GLU A 28 -30.73 21.33 3.09
C GLU A 28 -30.65 19.93 3.71
N GLY A 29 -31.75 19.44 4.31
CA GLY A 29 -31.86 18.09 4.86
C GLY A 29 -31.69 16.99 3.80
N VAL A 30 -32.38 17.10 2.66
CA VAL A 30 -32.25 16.17 1.53
C VAL A 30 -30.83 16.22 0.95
N SER A 31 -30.25 17.41 0.81
CA SER A 31 -28.87 17.57 0.30
C SER A 31 -27.83 17.00 1.27
N ALA A 32 -28.04 17.09 2.59
CA ALA A 32 -27.18 16.49 3.59
C ALA A 32 -27.28 14.95 3.59
N LEU A 33 -28.49 14.40 3.46
CA LEU A 33 -28.73 12.96 3.33
C LEU A 33 -28.07 12.38 2.06
N VAL A 34 -28.24 13.05 0.90
CA VAL A 34 -27.62 12.63 -0.37
C VAL A 34 -26.08 12.73 -0.31
N ARG A 35 -25.53 13.77 0.33
CA ARG A 35 -24.08 13.88 0.55
C ARG A 35 -23.55 12.78 1.47
N SER A 36 -24.29 12.45 2.53
CA SER A 36 -23.95 11.38 3.46
C SER A 36 -23.97 10.01 2.79
N SER A 37 -25.02 9.69 2.01
CA SER A 37 -25.13 8.42 1.28
C SER A 37 -24.06 8.29 0.21
N ASN A 38 -23.77 9.35 -0.55
CA ASN A 38 -22.69 9.35 -1.55
C ASN A 38 -21.31 9.16 -0.90
N SER A 39 -21.09 9.74 0.27
CA SER A 39 -19.84 9.59 1.03
C SER A 39 -19.65 8.15 1.53
N ALA A 40 -20.70 7.54 2.10
CA ALA A 40 -20.66 6.14 2.54
C ALA A 40 -20.41 5.18 1.37
N ALA A 41 -21.11 5.38 0.25
CA ALA A 41 -20.92 4.56 -0.94
C ALA A 41 -19.52 4.74 -1.57
N ALA A 42 -18.92 5.93 -1.47
CA ALA A 42 -17.54 6.16 -1.90
C ALA A 42 -16.53 5.44 -1.01
N LEU A 43 -16.75 5.46 0.31
CA LEU A 43 -15.92 4.75 1.28
C LEU A 43 -15.95 3.23 1.04
N GLU A 44 -17.13 2.64 0.84
CA GLU A 44 -17.28 1.20 0.59
C GLU A 44 -16.59 0.73 -0.69
N ARG A 45 -16.44 1.61 -1.70
CA ARG A 45 -15.76 1.30 -2.96
C ARG A 45 -14.28 1.64 -2.97
N ASN A 46 -13.75 2.26 -1.91
CA ASN A 46 -12.36 2.67 -1.88
C ASN A 46 -11.47 1.50 -1.41
N PRO A 47 -10.62 0.93 -2.29
CA PRO A 47 -9.82 -0.26 -1.93
C PRO A 47 -8.73 0.05 -0.89
N TYR A 48 -8.43 1.33 -0.65
CA TYR A 48 -7.37 1.78 0.25
C TYR A 48 -7.91 2.25 1.61
N LEU A 49 -9.21 2.05 1.88
CA LEU A 49 -9.84 2.37 3.16
C LEU A 49 -10.75 1.23 3.59
N ASP A 50 -10.60 0.79 4.83
CA ASP A 50 -11.58 -0.10 5.45
C ASP A 50 -12.69 0.75 6.12
N PRO A 51 -13.98 0.61 5.76
CA PRO A 51 -15.09 1.25 6.48
C PRO A 51 -15.22 0.77 7.94
N GLY A 52 -14.57 -0.34 8.28
CA GLY A 52 -14.51 -0.94 9.59
C GLY A 52 -15.72 -1.81 9.89
N THR A 53 -15.48 -2.87 10.65
CA THR A 53 -16.50 -3.82 11.10
C THR A 53 -16.99 -3.45 12.50
N GLN A 54 -18.32 -3.41 12.69
CA GLN A 54 -18.91 -3.13 13.99
C GLN A 54 -18.65 -4.25 14.99
N LEU A 55 -18.39 -3.87 16.24
CA LEU A 55 -18.21 -4.78 17.36
C LEU A 55 -19.11 -4.34 18.52
N HIS A 56 -19.57 -5.31 19.32
CA HIS A 56 -20.41 -5.09 20.48
C HIS A 56 -19.97 -5.96 21.67
N ARG A 57 -18.69 -5.92 22.00
CA ARG A 57 -18.11 -6.69 23.12
C ARG A 57 -17.22 -5.83 23.99
N ARG A 58 -17.03 -6.24 25.25
CA ARG A 58 -16.06 -5.58 26.14
C ARG A 58 -14.65 -5.71 25.57
N ALA A 59 -13.89 -4.63 25.60
CA ALA A 59 -12.48 -4.65 25.26
C ALA A 59 -11.72 -5.52 26.29
N PRO A 60 -10.98 -6.55 25.87
CA PRO A 60 -10.16 -7.35 26.77
C PRO A 60 -9.14 -6.48 27.53
N ASP A 61 -9.23 -6.42 28.87
CA ASP A 61 -8.29 -5.60 29.65
C ASP A 61 -6.86 -6.16 29.60
N PHE A 62 -5.86 -5.31 29.77
CA PHE A 62 -4.44 -5.69 29.82
C PHE A 62 -3.68 -4.77 30.76
N THR A 63 -2.51 -5.19 31.23
CA THR A 63 -1.56 -4.30 31.92
C THR A 63 -0.17 -4.49 31.33
N LEU A 64 0.35 -3.44 30.71
CA LEU A 64 1.60 -3.43 29.94
C LEU A 64 2.46 -2.22 30.31
N SER A 65 3.73 -2.20 29.90
CA SER A 65 4.63 -1.08 30.14
C SER A 65 4.66 -0.15 28.92
N ASP A 66 4.54 1.16 29.14
CA ASP A 66 4.68 2.16 28.08
C ASP A 66 6.14 2.45 27.69
N GLN A 67 6.32 3.33 26.71
CA GLN A 67 7.63 3.74 26.21
C GLN A 67 8.51 4.50 27.22
N PHE A 68 7.98 4.76 28.42
CA PHE A 68 8.69 5.35 29.56
C PHE A 68 8.89 4.34 30.70
N GLY A 69 8.49 3.09 30.51
CA GLY A 69 8.56 2.03 31.53
C GLY A 69 7.42 2.06 32.55
N ARG A 70 6.41 2.91 32.37
CA ARG A 70 5.27 2.99 33.31
C ARG A 70 4.26 1.91 32.99
N ARG A 71 3.78 1.21 34.02
CA ARG A 71 2.70 0.24 33.84
C ARG A 71 1.36 0.95 33.66
N LEU A 72 0.65 0.61 32.58
CA LEU A 72 -0.67 1.15 32.25
C LEU A 72 -1.64 0.01 31.99
N SER A 73 -2.90 0.23 32.37
CA SER A 73 -4.00 -0.69 32.10
C SER A 73 -5.01 -0.04 31.15
N LEU A 74 -5.69 -0.82 30.30
CA LEU A 74 -6.72 -0.25 29.42
C LEU A 74 -7.85 0.39 30.25
N THR A 75 -8.17 -0.21 31.40
CA THR A 75 -9.19 0.30 32.32
C THR A 75 -8.88 1.70 32.88
N THR A 76 -7.62 2.17 32.87
CA THR A 76 -7.31 3.55 33.29
C THR A 76 -7.81 4.61 32.31
N TYR A 77 -8.25 4.20 31.12
CA TYR A 77 -8.77 5.09 30.08
C TYR A 77 -10.30 5.18 30.04
N ARG A 78 -11.00 4.63 31.04
CA ARG A 78 -12.45 4.84 31.18
C ARG A 78 -12.78 6.34 31.20
N GLY A 79 -13.89 6.71 30.56
CA GLY A 79 -14.26 8.11 30.32
C GLY A 79 -13.60 8.75 29.09
N LYS A 80 -12.68 8.05 28.40
CA LYS A 80 -12.09 8.49 27.12
C LYS A 80 -12.44 7.53 25.99
N VAL A 81 -12.52 8.06 24.78
CA VAL A 81 -12.44 7.22 23.59
C VAL A 81 -11.00 6.74 23.44
N VAL A 82 -10.79 5.47 23.12
CA VAL A 82 -9.47 4.91 22.85
C VAL A 82 -9.40 4.44 21.41
N ILE A 83 -8.39 4.90 20.67
CA ILE A 83 -7.99 4.34 19.39
C ILE A 83 -6.76 3.48 19.66
N LEU A 84 -6.89 2.17 19.46
CA LEU A 84 -5.90 1.16 19.81
C LEU A 84 -5.43 0.39 18.59
N ALA A 85 -4.14 0.44 18.27
CA ALA A 85 -3.55 -0.30 17.15
C ALA A 85 -2.55 -1.35 17.64
N PHE A 86 -2.38 -2.43 16.88
CA PHE A 86 -1.26 -3.37 17.03
C PHE A 86 -0.16 -2.95 16.06
N VAL A 87 1.02 -2.65 16.59
CA VAL A 87 2.10 -1.96 15.87
C VAL A 87 3.40 -2.71 16.10
N ASP A 88 4.11 -3.08 15.04
CA ASP A 88 5.48 -3.55 15.14
C ASP A 88 6.43 -2.36 15.36
N SER A 89 7.19 -2.41 16.46
CA SER A 89 8.21 -1.41 16.83
C SER A 89 9.38 -1.22 15.84
N ARG A 90 9.48 -2.04 14.79
CA ARG A 90 10.51 -1.98 13.74
C ARG A 90 9.93 -1.98 12.33
N CYS A 91 8.61 -1.88 12.20
CA CYS A 91 7.97 -1.88 10.88
C CYS A 91 8.15 -0.53 10.21
N THR A 92 8.63 -0.58 8.97
CA THR A 92 8.90 0.55 8.08
C THR A 92 7.88 0.68 6.95
N THR A 93 6.74 0.01 7.14
CA THR A 93 5.77 -0.29 6.09
C THR A 93 4.44 0.40 6.45
N ILE A 94 3.42 -0.36 6.82
CA ILE A 94 2.07 0.09 7.13
C ILE A 94 1.93 0.71 8.53
N CYS A 95 2.79 0.36 9.49
CA CYS A 95 2.72 0.85 10.87
C CYS A 95 2.89 2.38 10.97
N PRO A 96 3.91 2.99 10.34
CA PRO A 96 4.05 4.45 10.24
C PRO A 96 2.78 5.13 9.71
N LEU A 97 2.21 4.63 8.62
CA LEU A 97 0.98 5.17 8.01
C LEU A 97 -0.21 5.08 8.96
N THR A 98 -0.37 3.92 9.60
CA THR A 98 -1.41 3.66 10.59
C THR A 98 -1.31 4.65 11.75
N THR A 99 -0.13 4.79 12.33
CA THR A 99 0.11 5.69 13.47
C THR A 99 -0.03 7.16 13.11
N ASN A 100 0.36 7.55 11.89
CA ASN A 100 0.13 8.90 11.36
C ASN A 100 -1.38 9.17 11.24
N SER A 101 -2.18 8.24 10.70
CA SER A 101 -3.64 8.38 10.62
C SER A 101 -4.29 8.57 12.00
N MET A 102 -3.81 7.87 13.04
CA MET A 102 -4.28 8.04 14.43
C MET A 102 -3.99 9.45 14.98
N VAL A 103 -2.79 9.95 14.73
CA VAL A 103 -2.38 11.31 15.13
C VAL A 103 -3.21 12.36 14.39
N GLN A 104 -3.41 12.18 13.08
CA GLN A 104 -4.28 13.04 12.28
C GLN A 104 -5.71 13.03 12.82
N ALA A 105 -6.27 11.87 13.16
CA ALA A 105 -7.60 11.75 13.72
C ALA A 105 -7.77 12.60 14.99
N ARG A 106 -6.80 12.53 15.91
CA ARG A 106 -6.82 13.34 17.14
C ARG A 106 -6.71 14.84 16.85
N ARG A 107 -5.90 15.24 15.86
CA ARG A 107 -5.75 16.65 15.44
C ARG A 107 -7.03 17.19 14.81
N LEU A 108 -7.70 16.38 14.00
CA LEU A 108 -8.95 16.74 13.33
C LEU A 108 -10.13 16.94 14.27
N LEU A 109 -10.02 16.55 15.54
CA LEU A 109 -11.01 16.83 16.60
C LEU A 109 -10.75 18.15 17.36
N GLY A 110 -9.69 18.88 17.02
CA GLY A 110 -9.32 20.12 17.71
C GLY A 110 -9.16 19.90 19.23
N GLY A 111 -9.77 20.78 20.04
CA GLY A 111 -9.71 20.68 21.51
C GLY A 111 -10.30 19.38 22.08
N ALA A 112 -11.29 18.78 21.39
CA ALA A 112 -11.90 17.52 21.82
C ALA A 112 -10.94 16.33 21.71
N GLY A 113 -9.85 16.45 20.94
CA GLY A 113 -8.81 15.42 20.84
C GLY A 113 -8.16 15.05 22.17
N SER A 114 -8.22 15.92 23.19
CA SER A 114 -7.76 15.63 24.57
C SER A 114 -8.55 14.52 25.28
N ARG A 115 -9.79 14.25 24.81
CA ARG A 115 -10.69 13.18 25.28
C ARG A 115 -10.49 11.86 24.51
N VAL A 116 -9.56 11.84 23.56
CA VAL A 116 -9.19 10.64 22.79
C VAL A 116 -7.77 10.20 23.16
N ALA A 117 -7.65 8.96 23.63
CA ALA A 117 -6.36 8.33 23.90
C ALA A 117 -5.91 7.50 22.69
N LEU A 118 -4.65 7.65 22.31
CA LEU A 118 -4.01 6.83 21.28
C LEU A 118 -3.12 5.81 21.98
N LEU A 119 -3.36 4.52 21.71
CA LEU A 119 -2.58 3.41 22.25
C LEU A 119 -2.03 2.53 21.12
N GLY A 120 -0.76 2.15 21.23
CA GLY A 120 -0.16 1.07 20.44
C GLY A 120 0.14 -0.12 21.34
N ILE A 121 -0.10 -1.34 20.89
CA ILE A 121 0.41 -2.55 21.52
C ILE A 121 1.45 -3.16 20.58
N ASN A 122 2.64 -3.44 21.12
CA ASN A 122 3.73 -4.02 20.34
C ASN A 122 3.31 -5.37 19.74
N ALA A 123 3.41 -5.49 18.42
CA ALA A 123 3.15 -6.71 17.66
C ALA A 123 4.44 -7.47 17.32
N ASN A 124 5.63 -6.95 17.68
CA ASN A 124 6.89 -7.59 17.38
C ASN A 124 7.31 -8.60 18.48
N PRO A 125 7.28 -9.92 18.23
CA PRO A 125 7.70 -10.92 19.22
C PRO A 125 9.21 -10.92 19.49
N ALA A 126 10.03 -10.38 18.58
CA ALA A 126 11.49 -10.35 18.66
C ALA A 126 12.05 -9.05 19.28
N ALA A 127 11.25 -7.98 19.34
CA ALA A 127 11.65 -6.64 19.77
C ALA A 127 10.73 -6.08 20.87
N THR A 128 10.70 -6.72 22.04
CA THR A 128 9.73 -6.42 23.09
C THR A 128 10.23 -5.49 24.21
N LYS A 129 11.41 -4.89 24.10
CA LYS A 129 11.95 -4.05 25.17
C LYS A 129 11.28 -2.68 25.17
N VAL A 130 11.26 -2.01 26.33
CA VAL A 130 10.81 -0.61 26.43
C VAL A 130 11.59 0.31 25.50
N SER A 131 12.89 0.02 25.29
CA SER A 131 13.73 0.76 24.34
C SER A 131 13.27 0.64 22.90
N ASP A 132 12.72 -0.52 22.47
CA ASP A 132 12.25 -0.73 21.10
C ASP A 132 11.03 0.18 20.81
N VAL A 133 9.99 0.11 21.66
CA VAL A 133 8.80 0.98 21.51
C VAL A 133 9.07 2.47 21.73
N ARG A 134 10.12 2.80 22.50
CA ARG A 134 10.59 4.18 22.69
C ARG A 134 11.29 4.73 21.46
N ALA A 135 12.12 3.92 20.79
CA ALA A 135 12.81 4.32 19.57
C ALA A 135 11.80 4.68 18.47
N TYR A 136 10.83 3.80 18.22
CA TYR A 136 9.72 4.06 17.30
C TYR A 136 8.96 5.34 17.67
N SER A 137 8.56 5.48 18.94
CA SER A 137 7.82 6.66 19.39
C SER A 137 8.60 7.97 19.20
N LEU A 138 9.93 7.92 19.25
CA LEU A 138 10.79 9.08 19.04
C LEU A 138 10.85 9.45 17.55
N ALA A 139 11.13 8.50 16.68
CA ALA A 139 11.29 8.73 15.25
C ALA A 139 10.01 9.24 14.59
N HIS A 140 8.86 8.70 14.98
CA HIS A 140 7.55 9.13 14.49
C HIS A 140 7.01 10.40 15.17
N GLY A 141 7.81 11.07 16.01
CA GLY A 141 7.39 12.28 16.74
C GLY A 141 6.24 12.04 17.73
N MET A 142 6.01 10.80 18.14
CA MET A 142 4.84 10.38 18.92
C MET A 142 5.08 10.34 20.43
N MET A 143 6.30 10.61 20.92
CA MET A 143 6.65 10.51 22.35
C MET A 143 5.62 11.13 23.31
N ARG A 144 4.98 12.24 22.92
CA ARG A 144 3.96 12.93 23.72
C ARG A 144 2.54 12.83 23.15
N GLN A 145 2.37 12.10 22.05
CA GLN A 145 1.11 12.00 21.31
C GLN A 145 0.35 10.70 21.63
N TRP A 146 1.02 9.66 22.14
CA TRP A 146 0.39 8.37 22.43
C TRP A 146 1.07 7.59 23.57
N ARG A 147 0.61 6.37 23.83
CA ARG A 147 1.32 5.36 24.63
C ARG A 147 1.57 4.11 23.80
N PHE A 148 2.84 3.76 23.62
CA PHE A 148 3.23 2.52 22.96
C PHE A 148 3.61 1.50 24.02
N LEU A 149 2.82 0.43 24.09
CA LEU A 149 2.84 -0.55 25.16
C LEU A 149 3.57 -1.82 24.75
N THR A 150 4.40 -2.35 25.63
CA THR A 150 5.13 -3.61 25.45
C THR A 150 5.15 -4.45 26.73
N ALA A 151 5.51 -5.72 26.60
CA ALA A 151 5.70 -6.67 27.69
C ALA A 151 6.52 -7.86 27.21
N PRO A 152 6.95 -8.78 28.10
CA PRO A 152 7.58 -10.03 27.66
C PRO A 152 6.71 -10.79 26.63
N PRO A 153 7.30 -11.52 25.67
CA PRO A 153 6.58 -12.12 24.55
C PRO A 153 5.38 -13.00 24.95
N ALA A 154 5.47 -13.74 26.05
CA ALA A 154 4.37 -14.57 26.55
C ALA A 154 3.14 -13.74 26.99
N ALA A 155 3.36 -12.53 27.53
CA ALA A 155 2.27 -11.63 27.90
C ALA A 155 1.64 -10.98 26.66
N LEU A 156 2.45 -10.55 25.69
CA LEU A 156 1.96 -10.00 24.43
C LEU A 156 1.11 -11.01 23.66
N ARG A 157 1.56 -12.26 23.51
CA ARG A 157 0.78 -13.34 22.88
C ARG A 157 -0.60 -13.55 23.50
N ARG A 158 -0.72 -13.43 24.83
CA ARG A 158 -2.04 -13.51 25.50
C ARG A 158 -2.95 -12.33 25.14
N VAL A 159 -2.39 -11.14 24.97
CA VAL A 159 -3.16 -9.96 24.55
C VAL A 159 -3.58 -10.12 23.09
N TRP A 160 -2.65 -10.47 22.20
CA TRP A 160 -2.92 -10.73 20.78
C TRP A 160 -4.05 -11.73 20.60
N ALA A 161 -3.98 -12.89 21.27
CA ALA A 161 -5.01 -13.93 21.21
C ALA A 161 -6.41 -13.43 21.62
N ARG A 162 -6.52 -12.59 22.67
CA ARG A 162 -7.81 -12.07 23.15
C ARG A 162 -8.43 -11.02 22.21
N TYR A 163 -7.57 -10.33 21.46
CA TYR A 163 -7.98 -9.38 20.43
C TYR A 163 -8.14 -10.01 19.04
N GLY A 164 -7.72 -11.26 18.85
CA GLY A 164 -7.79 -11.96 17.56
C GLY A 164 -6.69 -11.53 16.59
N ILE A 165 -5.51 -11.16 17.11
CA ILE A 165 -4.36 -10.72 16.32
C ILE A 165 -3.43 -11.91 16.11
N ALA A 166 -3.22 -12.27 14.84
CA ALA A 166 -2.10 -13.13 14.46
C ALA A 166 -0.84 -12.27 14.37
N ALA A 167 0.27 -12.78 14.89
CA ALA A 167 1.58 -12.14 14.82
C ALA A 167 2.66 -13.22 14.83
N GLU A 168 3.35 -13.38 13.71
CA GLU A 168 4.34 -14.44 13.48
C GLU A 168 5.60 -13.86 12.83
N VAL A 169 6.72 -14.56 12.98
CA VAL A 169 7.96 -14.22 12.27
C VAL A 169 8.00 -15.07 11.02
N GLU A 170 7.87 -14.46 9.86
CA GLU A 170 7.94 -15.12 8.55
C GLU A 170 9.11 -14.56 7.76
N HIS A 171 10.06 -15.43 7.36
CA HIS A 171 11.28 -15.06 6.63
C HIS A 171 12.10 -13.90 7.24
N GLY A 172 12.05 -13.74 8.57
CA GLY A 172 12.75 -12.67 9.29
C GLY A 172 11.99 -11.34 9.37
N GLN A 173 10.80 -11.26 8.77
CA GLN A 173 9.84 -10.16 8.91
C GLN A 173 8.75 -10.54 9.91
N ILE A 174 8.07 -9.54 10.47
CA ILE A 174 6.89 -9.77 11.31
C ILE A 174 5.66 -9.66 10.42
N ASP A 175 4.96 -10.77 10.19
CA ASP A 175 3.60 -10.72 9.65
C ASP A 175 2.62 -10.63 10.81
N HIS A 176 1.79 -9.59 10.82
CA HIS A 176 0.75 -9.45 11.82
C HIS A 176 -0.52 -8.82 11.26
N THR A 177 -1.65 -9.16 11.87
CA THR A 177 -2.94 -8.54 11.52
C THR A 177 -2.86 -7.02 11.75
N PRO A 178 -3.05 -6.17 10.71
CA PRO A 178 -2.89 -4.71 10.81
C PRO A 178 -4.17 -4.06 11.37
N ALA A 179 -4.58 -4.50 12.58
CA ALA A 179 -5.86 -4.14 13.15
C ALA A 179 -5.79 -2.89 14.05
N LEU A 180 -6.81 -2.05 13.92
CA LEU A 180 -7.05 -0.88 14.76
C LEU A 180 -8.46 -0.92 15.32
N PHE A 181 -8.62 -0.66 16.62
CA PHE A 181 -9.88 -0.71 17.34
C PHE A 181 -10.29 0.66 17.86
N ALA A 182 -11.58 0.99 17.71
CA ALA A 182 -12.23 2.09 18.42
C ALA A 182 -12.96 1.55 19.65
N ILE A 183 -12.63 2.09 20.81
CA ILE A 183 -13.18 1.72 22.11
C ILE A 183 -13.89 2.94 22.70
N ASP A 184 -15.13 2.76 23.15
CA ASP A 184 -15.91 3.85 23.74
C ASP A 184 -15.49 4.17 25.20
N PRO A 185 -15.98 5.28 25.78
CA PRO A 185 -15.68 5.67 27.17
C PRO A 185 -16.04 4.62 28.24
N ASN A 186 -16.96 3.68 27.93
CA ASN A 186 -17.38 2.61 28.82
C ASN A 186 -16.52 1.34 28.66
N GLY A 187 -15.62 1.30 27.67
CA GLY A 187 -14.74 0.17 27.41
C GLY A 187 -15.29 -0.91 26.49
N LEU A 188 -16.30 -0.60 25.67
CA LEU A 188 -16.78 -1.51 24.65
C LEU A 188 -15.98 -1.29 23.37
N LEU A 189 -15.54 -2.37 22.74
CA LEU A 189 -15.08 -2.35 21.35
C LEU A 189 -16.30 -2.03 20.49
N ARG A 190 -16.22 -0.95 19.71
CA ARG A 190 -17.32 -0.48 18.84
C ARG A 190 -17.05 -0.76 17.38
N ARG A 191 -15.78 -0.70 16.98
CA ARG A 191 -15.36 -0.92 15.59
C ARG A 191 -13.94 -1.43 15.52
N VAL A 192 -13.67 -2.27 14.54
CA VAL A 192 -12.32 -2.68 14.12
C VAL A 192 -12.09 -2.28 12.67
N TYR A 193 -10.88 -1.88 12.35
CA TYR A 193 -10.41 -1.51 11.03
C TYR A 193 -9.17 -2.34 10.70
N LEU A 194 -9.01 -2.75 9.44
CA LEU A 194 -7.80 -3.32 8.87
C LEU A 194 -7.12 -2.27 8.01
N THR A 195 -5.95 -1.80 8.45
CA THR A 195 -5.25 -0.74 7.72
C THR A 195 -4.71 -1.25 6.39
N GLN A 196 -4.62 -0.34 5.41
CA GLN A 196 -4.17 -0.61 4.05
C GLN A 196 -2.86 0.14 3.76
N MET A 197 -2.02 -0.40 2.89
CA MET A 197 -0.80 0.28 2.45
C MET A 197 -1.13 1.33 1.38
N SER A 198 -1.15 2.61 1.77
CA SER A 198 -1.39 3.73 0.85
C SER A 198 -1.02 5.05 1.51
N TYR A 199 -0.02 5.73 0.94
CA TYR A 199 0.49 7.01 1.45
C TYR A 199 -0.53 8.13 1.24
N ALA A 200 -1.18 8.17 0.07
CA ALA A 200 -2.11 9.24 -0.26
C ALA A 200 -3.39 9.23 0.59
N THR A 201 -3.79 8.07 1.12
CA THR A 201 -5.06 7.93 1.86
C THR A 201 -4.93 8.07 3.38
N VAL A 202 -3.73 8.32 3.92
CA VAL A 202 -3.52 8.51 5.37
C VAL A 202 -4.45 9.60 5.94
N GLY A 203 -4.66 10.69 5.21
CA GLY A 203 -5.60 11.75 5.60
C GLY A 203 -7.06 11.31 5.61
N GLN A 204 -7.49 10.51 4.62
CA GLN A 204 -8.83 9.95 4.57
C GLN A 204 -9.05 8.99 5.75
N ALA A 205 -8.08 8.12 6.05
CA ALA A 205 -8.11 7.22 7.20
C ALA A 205 -8.18 8.01 8.52
N GLY A 206 -7.37 9.07 8.67
CA GLY A 206 -7.42 9.94 9.85
C GLY A 206 -8.78 10.62 10.03
N GLN A 207 -9.41 11.08 8.95
CA GLN A 207 -10.78 11.61 8.99
C GLN A 207 -11.79 10.55 9.43
N LEU A 208 -11.70 9.33 8.89
CA LEU A 208 -12.60 8.23 9.23
C LEU A 208 -12.53 7.89 10.73
N LEU A 209 -11.32 7.81 11.27
CA LEU A 209 -11.08 7.59 12.70
C LEU A 209 -11.57 8.76 13.57
N ALA A 210 -11.40 10.01 13.12
CA ALA A 210 -11.91 11.18 13.81
C ALA A 210 -13.45 11.18 13.87
N GLN A 211 -14.10 10.79 12.77
CA GLN A 211 -15.55 10.66 12.71
C GLN A 211 -16.06 9.56 13.66
N GLU A 212 -15.38 8.43 13.73
CA GLU A 212 -15.71 7.39 14.72
C GLU A 212 -15.54 7.90 16.14
N ALA A 213 -14.41 8.51 16.47
CA ALA A 213 -14.18 9.06 17.80
C ALA A 213 -15.18 10.17 18.18
N SER A 214 -15.55 11.03 17.23
CA SER A 214 -16.60 12.03 17.42
C SER A 214 -17.96 11.38 17.75
N ARG A 215 -18.35 10.33 17.02
CA ARG A 215 -19.59 9.57 17.31
C ARG A 215 -19.61 8.93 18.69
N LEU A 216 -18.44 8.52 19.20
CA LEU A 216 -18.32 7.89 20.53
C LEU A 216 -18.23 8.89 21.68
N LEU A 217 -17.95 10.17 21.41
CA LEU A 217 -17.97 11.23 22.42
C LEU A 217 -19.40 11.76 22.62
N PRO A 218 -19.81 12.08 23.87
CA PRO A 218 -21.20 12.44 24.18
C PRO A 218 -21.74 13.69 23.45
N ASP A 219 -20.88 14.63 23.12
CA ASP A 219 -21.19 15.93 22.52
C ASP A 219 -20.96 15.95 21.00
N HIS A 220 -20.56 14.82 20.40
CA HIS A 220 -20.33 14.68 18.96
C HIS A 220 -19.54 15.83 18.33
N PRO A 221 -18.32 16.11 18.83
CA PRO A 221 -17.55 17.28 18.42
C PRO A 221 -17.28 17.27 16.91
N PRO A 222 -17.29 18.43 16.24
CA PRO A 222 -17.09 18.48 14.79
C PRO A 222 -15.70 17.98 14.40
N VAL A 223 -15.63 17.29 13.27
CA VAL A 223 -14.37 16.93 12.62
C VAL A 223 -13.98 18.05 11.65
N LEU A 224 -12.76 18.57 11.80
CA LEU A 224 -12.29 19.75 11.06
C LEU A 224 -12.04 19.48 9.56
N ALA A 225 -11.90 18.22 9.15
CA ALA A 225 -11.69 17.83 7.76
C ALA A 225 -13.01 17.53 7.03
N ARG A 226 -12.99 17.75 5.71
CA ARG A 226 -14.07 17.41 4.76
C ARG A 226 -13.50 16.78 3.49
N LEU A 227 -12.61 15.80 3.66
CA LEU A 227 -12.02 15.03 2.58
C LEU A 227 -13.10 14.13 1.93
N SER A 228 -13.06 14.04 0.60
CA SER A 228 -13.80 13.03 -0.15
C SER A 228 -13.24 11.65 0.15
N TYR A 229 -14.09 10.61 0.23
CA TYR A 229 -13.65 9.21 0.32
C TYR A 229 -13.45 8.54 -1.04
N GLN A 230 -13.60 9.27 -2.15
CA GLN A 230 -13.25 8.72 -3.46
C GLN A 230 -11.77 8.28 -3.49
N PRO A 231 -11.44 7.18 -4.19
CA PRO A 231 -10.06 6.77 -4.37
C PRO A 231 -9.20 7.91 -4.91
N ILE A 232 -8.04 8.13 -4.29
CA ILE A 232 -7.08 9.12 -4.76
C ILE A 232 -6.24 8.46 -5.84
N PRO A 233 -6.25 8.95 -7.10
CA PRO A 233 -5.48 8.31 -8.17
C PRO A 233 -3.99 8.51 -7.93
N SER A 234 -3.20 7.44 -7.95
CA SER A 234 -1.74 7.54 -7.86
C SER A 234 -1.11 8.23 -9.08
N ILE A 235 0.15 8.64 -8.97
CA ILE A 235 0.94 9.25 -10.05
C ILE A 235 1.95 8.21 -10.51
N LYS A 236 1.62 7.53 -11.61
CA LYS A 236 2.44 6.46 -12.18
C LYS A 236 3.77 6.98 -12.73
N PRO A 237 4.79 6.11 -12.90
CA PRO A 237 6.11 6.55 -13.35
C PRO A 237 6.15 6.98 -14.82
N ASP A 238 5.11 6.68 -15.61
CA ASP A 238 4.87 7.16 -16.97
C ASP A 238 4.25 8.59 -17.02
N ALA A 239 3.87 9.15 -15.87
CA ALA A 239 3.36 10.50 -15.75
C ALA A 239 4.45 11.48 -15.29
N THR A 240 4.50 12.66 -15.89
CA THR A 240 5.41 13.74 -15.47
C THR A 240 4.75 14.62 -14.41
N ILE A 241 5.45 14.86 -13.29
CA ILE A 241 5.06 15.83 -12.26
C ILE A 241 6.26 16.70 -11.84
N ALA A 242 6.00 17.96 -11.48
CA ALA A 242 6.95 18.84 -10.83
C ALA A 242 6.66 18.89 -9.31
N LEU A 243 7.60 18.44 -8.49
CA LEU A 243 7.50 18.46 -7.04
C LEU A 243 8.39 19.57 -6.44
N PRO A 244 8.03 20.13 -5.28
CA PRO A 244 8.93 21.00 -4.54
C PRO A 244 10.28 20.33 -4.28
N ARG A 245 11.38 21.08 -4.40
CA ARG A 245 12.73 20.61 -4.10
C ARG A 245 13.15 21.04 -2.70
N ALA A 246 13.77 20.15 -1.93
CA ALA A 246 14.44 20.53 -0.69
C ALA A 246 15.57 21.54 -0.99
N GLY A 247 15.60 22.65 -0.25
CA GLY A 247 16.52 23.77 -0.52
C GLY A 247 16.03 24.77 -1.58
N GLY A 248 14.80 24.61 -2.10
CA GLY A 248 14.15 25.57 -3.01
C GLY A 248 14.13 25.12 -4.48
N GLY A 249 13.14 25.61 -5.22
CA GLY A 249 12.88 25.23 -6.61
C GLY A 249 12.01 23.97 -6.75
N THR A 250 12.09 23.31 -7.90
CA THR A 250 11.31 22.11 -8.22
C THR A 250 12.17 20.99 -8.82
N VAL A 251 11.70 19.76 -8.68
CA VAL A 251 12.27 18.55 -9.29
C VAL A 251 11.20 17.92 -10.17
N ARG A 252 11.57 17.60 -11.42
CA ARG A 252 10.69 16.83 -12.31
C ARG A 252 10.85 15.34 -12.06
N VAL A 253 9.76 14.64 -11.76
CA VAL A 253 9.66 13.18 -11.57
C VAL A 253 8.83 12.59 -12.71
N GLY A 254 9.12 11.34 -13.10
CA GLY A 254 8.52 10.68 -14.26
C GLY A 254 9.46 10.59 -15.48
N PRO A 255 8.90 10.40 -16.69
CA PRO A 255 9.67 10.12 -17.90
C PRO A 255 10.66 11.24 -18.27
N GLY A 256 11.74 10.92 -18.95
CA GLY A 256 12.74 11.90 -19.38
C GLY A 256 13.63 11.40 -20.50
N PRO A 257 14.74 12.11 -20.80
CA PRO A 257 15.63 11.76 -21.90
C PRO A 257 16.50 10.53 -21.60
N SER A 258 16.50 10.03 -20.37
CA SER A 258 17.31 8.90 -19.93
C SER A 258 16.65 8.18 -18.75
N PRO A 259 17.00 6.91 -18.51
CA PRO A 259 16.61 6.17 -17.32
C PRO A 259 16.99 6.90 -16.02
N ARG A 260 16.24 6.67 -14.94
CA ARG A 260 16.42 7.34 -13.65
C ARG A 260 16.40 6.37 -12.49
N LEU A 261 17.26 6.60 -11.50
CA LEU A 261 17.20 5.90 -10.22
C LEU A 261 16.52 6.81 -9.21
N TYR A 262 15.47 6.30 -8.57
CA TYR A 262 14.75 6.95 -7.50
C TYR A 262 15.07 6.30 -6.16
N LEU A 263 15.11 7.10 -5.11
CA LEU A 263 15.06 6.65 -3.72
C LEU A 263 13.84 7.29 -3.06
N PHE A 264 12.86 6.48 -2.71
CA PHE A 264 11.76 6.88 -1.82
C PHE A 264 12.19 6.64 -0.39
N PHE A 265 11.93 7.61 0.48
CA PHE A 265 12.27 7.53 1.89
C PHE A 265 11.43 8.54 2.69
N ALA A 266 11.41 8.34 3.99
CA ALA A 266 10.93 9.33 4.94
C ALA A 266 11.97 9.56 6.04
N SER A 267 11.92 10.71 6.71
CA SER A 267 12.92 11.04 7.73
C SER A 267 12.90 10.09 8.94
N TRP A 268 11.75 9.46 9.19
CA TRP A 268 11.58 8.49 10.26
C TRP A 268 12.23 7.13 9.97
N ASP A 269 12.68 6.84 8.73
CA ASP A 269 13.49 5.63 8.43
C ASP A 269 14.79 5.60 9.26
N SER A 270 15.21 6.74 9.80
CA SER A 270 16.30 6.84 10.78
C SER A 270 16.14 5.98 12.03
N GLU A 271 14.95 5.42 12.28
CA GLU A 271 14.67 4.51 13.40
C GLU A 271 15.21 3.10 13.20
N VAL A 272 15.24 2.62 11.95
CA VAL A 272 15.70 1.28 11.59
C VAL A 272 17.07 1.29 10.91
N THR A 273 17.51 2.45 10.39
CA THR A 273 18.76 2.58 9.65
C THR A 273 19.48 3.90 9.92
N ASN A 274 20.78 3.98 9.59
CA ASN A 274 21.51 5.25 9.60
C ASN A 274 21.24 6.03 8.30
N LEU A 275 19.99 6.47 8.13
CA LEU A 275 19.52 7.14 6.90
C LEU A 275 20.45 8.28 6.47
N ALA A 276 20.88 9.12 7.41
CA ALA A 276 21.77 10.26 7.13
C ALA A 276 23.11 9.82 6.48
N ALA A 277 23.75 8.78 7.02
CA ALA A 277 24.98 8.24 6.44
C ALA A 277 24.73 7.63 5.06
N HIS A 278 23.59 6.95 4.86
CA HIS A 278 23.24 6.36 3.58
C HIS A 278 22.93 7.40 2.50
N LEU A 279 22.25 8.50 2.86
CA LEU A 279 22.05 9.63 1.95
C LEU A 279 23.39 10.27 1.56
N ASP A 280 24.32 10.47 2.50
CA ASP A 280 25.67 10.97 2.17
C ASP A 280 26.45 9.97 1.30
N ASP A 281 26.37 8.68 1.58
CA ASP A 281 27.02 7.62 0.80
C ASP A 281 26.56 7.61 -0.66
N LEU A 282 25.28 7.90 -0.93
CA LEU A 282 24.75 8.03 -2.28
C LEU A 282 25.32 9.22 -3.07
N ASN A 283 26.00 10.17 -2.43
CA ASN A 283 26.82 11.15 -3.16
C ASN A 283 27.94 10.46 -3.96
N ARG A 284 28.46 9.32 -3.46
CA ARG A 284 29.43 8.51 -4.21
C ARG A 284 28.79 7.84 -5.42
N TYR A 285 27.54 7.36 -5.29
CA TYR A 285 26.78 6.85 -6.43
C TYR A 285 26.58 7.93 -7.48
N GLN A 286 26.10 9.11 -7.11
CA GLN A 286 25.85 10.20 -8.07
C GLN A 286 27.11 10.58 -8.86
N ARG A 287 28.27 10.63 -8.19
CA ARG A 287 29.57 10.87 -8.86
C ARG A 287 29.96 9.72 -9.78
N ALA A 288 29.83 8.48 -9.33
CA ALA A 288 30.13 7.30 -10.15
C ALA A 288 29.19 7.20 -11.36
N ALA A 289 27.91 7.52 -11.19
CA ALA A 289 26.91 7.48 -12.24
C ALA A 289 27.24 8.45 -13.38
N ALA A 290 27.69 9.66 -13.06
CA ALA A 290 28.15 10.61 -14.06
C ALA A 290 29.36 10.10 -14.86
N ARG A 291 30.35 9.47 -14.20
CA ARG A 291 31.54 8.93 -14.89
C ARG A 291 31.23 7.68 -15.71
N ASP A 292 30.43 6.78 -15.16
CA ASP A 292 30.19 5.44 -15.68
C ASP A 292 28.92 5.39 -16.57
N ARG A 293 28.32 6.55 -16.87
CA ARG A 293 27.07 6.69 -17.64
C ARG A 293 25.90 5.88 -17.06
N LEU A 294 25.77 5.87 -15.73
CA LEU A 294 24.61 5.29 -15.04
C LEU A 294 23.52 6.34 -14.83
N PRO A 295 22.27 5.90 -14.59
CA PRO A 295 21.14 6.76 -14.27
C PRO A 295 21.43 7.68 -13.08
N ALA A 296 21.09 8.95 -13.25
CA ALA A 296 21.15 9.93 -12.17
C ALA A 296 20.17 9.55 -11.04
N LEU A 297 20.57 9.82 -9.81
CA LEU A 297 19.74 9.62 -8.63
C LEU A 297 18.81 10.83 -8.43
N THR A 298 17.56 10.57 -8.08
CA THR A 298 16.63 11.55 -7.53
C THR A 298 16.00 10.95 -6.28
N ALA A 299 16.19 11.58 -5.13
CA ALA A 299 15.49 11.14 -3.93
C ALA A 299 14.10 11.81 -3.87
N VAL A 300 13.13 11.11 -3.30
CA VAL A 300 11.74 11.56 -3.09
C VAL A 300 11.45 11.32 -1.62
N ASP A 301 11.31 12.41 -0.88
CA ASP A 301 10.88 12.41 0.52
C ASP A 301 9.35 12.33 0.57
N GLU A 302 8.81 11.38 1.33
CA GLU A 302 7.36 11.23 1.54
C GLU A 302 6.84 12.24 2.57
N GLY A 303 6.90 13.50 2.18
CA GLY A 303 6.48 14.68 2.94
C GLY A 303 5.04 14.61 3.47
N SER A 304 4.19 13.75 2.91
CA SER A 304 2.81 13.52 3.36
C SER A 304 2.72 12.81 4.73
N VAL A 305 3.74 12.03 5.09
CA VAL A 305 3.76 11.19 6.31
C VAL A 305 4.82 11.60 7.33
N GLU A 306 5.56 12.66 7.04
CA GLU A 306 6.58 13.24 7.92
C GLU A 306 6.04 13.59 9.32
N PRO A 307 6.82 13.36 10.40
CA PRO A 307 6.38 13.64 11.77
C PRO A 307 6.20 15.16 12.02
N SER A 308 6.86 15.99 11.23
CA SER A 308 6.68 17.45 11.23
C SER A 308 7.09 18.09 9.91
N ALA A 309 6.63 19.32 9.66
CA ALA A 309 7.02 20.10 8.48
C ALA A 309 8.53 20.45 8.39
N HIS A 310 9.30 20.24 9.47
CA HIS A 310 10.74 20.54 9.54
C HIS A 310 11.61 19.28 9.55
N ALA A 311 11.01 18.09 9.53
CA ALA A 311 11.74 16.86 9.76
C ALA A 311 12.78 16.58 8.65
N LEU A 312 12.39 16.70 7.37
CA LEU A 312 13.33 16.63 6.26
C LEU A 312 14.44 17.71 6.34
N SER A 313 14.11 18.97 6.65
CA SER A 313 15.12 20.04 6.70
C SER A 313 16.12 19.84 7.84
N GLN A 314 15.67 19.29 8.97
CA GLN A 314 16.54 18.89 10.08
C GLN A 314 17.46 17.73 9.69
N LEU A 315 16.91 16.69 9.05
CA LEU A 315 17.69 15.55 8.55
C LEU A 315 18.78 16.02 7.58
N LEU A 316 18.42 16.80 6.57
CA LEU A 316 19.36 17.30 5.57
C LEU A 316 20.37 18.30 6.14
N GLY A 317 19.97 19.12 7.11
CA GLY A 317 20.84 20.07 7.79
C GLY A 317 21.87 19.40 8.72
N ALA A 318 21.61 18.17 9.17
CA ALA A 318 22.54 17.39 9.97
C ALA A 318 23.60 16.64 9.14
N LEU A 319 23.47 16.63 7.80
CA LEU A 319 24.43 15.97 6.92
C LEU A 319 25.79 16.68 6.95
N PRO A 320 26.90 15.94 6.87
CA PRO A 320 28.25 16.55 6.86
C PRO A 320 28.47 17.44 5.64
N LYS A 321 27.78 17.16 4.53
CA LYS A 321 27.85 17.90 3.26
C LYS A 321 26.48 17.92 2.58
N PRO A 322 26.18 18.95 1.77
CA PRO A 322 24.98 18.96 0.94
C PRO A 322 24.95 17.78 -0.04
N LEU A 323 23.75 17.27 -0.29
CA LEU A 323 23.55 16.21 -1.29
C LEU A 323 23.80 16.73 -2.71
N SER A 324 24.51 15.92 -3.49
CA SER A 324 24.89 16.20 -4.89
C SER A 324 23.79 15.80 -5.90
N TYR A 325 22.67 15.30 -5.41
CA TYR A 325 21.49 14.90 -6.16
C TYR A 325 20.25 15.59 -5.57
N PRO A 326 19.18 15.80 -6.37
CA PRO A 326 17.98 16.47 -5.89
C PRO A 326 17.17 15.59 -4.93
N VAL A 327 16.55 16.24 -3.94
CA VAL A 327 15.51 15.66 -3.07
C VAL A 327 14.20 16.36 -3.39
N ALA A 328 13.26 15.63 -3.98
CA ALA A 328 11.88 16.06 -4.19
C ALA A 328 11.06 15.81 -2.92
N ILE A 329 10.01 16.58 -2.70
CA ILE A 329 9.11 16.44 -1.54
C ILE A 329 7.72 16.07 -2.05
N ASP A 330 7.30 14.82 -1.88
CA ASP A 330 5.93 14.40 -2.19
C ASP A 330 5.00 14.64 -0.99
N ARG A 331 4.26 15.75 -1.05
CA ARG A 331 3.23 16.09 -0.04
C ARG A 331 1.90 15.40 -0.27
N SER A 332 1.78 14.64 -1.36
CA SER A 332 0.54 13.98 -1.75
C SER A 332 0.51 12.49 -1.44
N GLY A 333 1.68 11.85 -1.29
CA GLY A 333 1.82 10.39 -1.18
C GLY A 333 1.52 9.63 -2.49
N ARG A 334 1.07 10.34 -3.52
CA ARG A 334 0.59 9.74 -4.77
C ARG A 334 1.72 9.20 -5.62
N VAL A 335 2.95 9.71 -5.46
CA VAL A 335 4.11 9.27 -6.22
C VAL A 335 4.62 7.95 -5.65
N ALA A 336 4.81 7.81 -4.34
CA ALA A 336 5.10 6.51 -3.72
C ALA A 336 4.07 5.44 -4.11
N ASP A 337 2.77 5.73 -3.95
CA ASP A 337 1.69 4.82 -4.34
C ASP A 337 1.76 4.44 -5.83
N GLY A 338 2.13 5.39 -6.70
CA GLY A 338 2.20 5.19 -8.14
C GLY A 338 3.43 4.41 -8.60
N TYR A 339 4.52 4.49 -7.83
CA TYR A 339 5.75 3.74 -8.04
C TYR A 339 5.74 2.37 -7.34
N GLY A 340 4.64 2.04 -6.65
CA GLY A 340 4.45 0.76 -5.98
C GLY A 340 5.31 0.59 -4.72
N VAL A 341 5.70 1.69 -4.09
CA VAL A 341 6.46 1.66 -2.83
C VAL A 341 5.58 1.01 -1.75
N GLN A 342 6.08 -0.06 -1.14
CA GLN A 342 5.38 -0.75 -0.04
C GLN A 342 6.04 -0.50 1.31
N ASP A 343 7.34 -0.23 1.28
CA ASP A 343 8.19 -0.04 2.45
C ASP A 343 9.16 1.10 2.18
N GLU A 344 9.69 1.73 3.22
CA GLU A 344 10.75 2.74 3.08
C GLU A 344 11.97 2.39 3.92
N PRO A 345 13.21 2.64 3.43
CA PRO A 345 13.54 3.25 2.15
C PRO A 345 13.39 2.28 0.95
N TRP A 346 13.12 2.83 -0.24
CA TRP A 346 12.85 2.03 -1.44
C TRP A 346 13.53 2.61 -2.69
N LEU A 347 14.32 1.78 -3.37
CA LEU A 347 14.98 2.18 -4.62
C LEU A 347 14.15 1.74 -5.81
N VAL A 348 13.93 2.62 -6.80
CA VAL A 348 13.28 2.26 -8.07
C VAL A 348 14.14 2.74 -9.24
N LEU A 349 14.49 1.84 -10.14
CA LEU A 349 15.05 2.21 -11.44
C LEU A 349 13.93 2.24 -12.48
N THR A 350 13.81 3.34 -13.22
CA THR A 350 12.89 3.46 -14.35
C THR A 350 13.63 3.62 -15.68
N SER A 351 13.01 3.21 -16.77
CA SER A 351 13.39 3.57 -18.14
C SER A 351 13.19 5.07 -18.40
N ALA A 352 13.56 5.53 -19.59
CA ALA A 352 13.34 6.92 -19.99
C ALA A 352 11.84 7.24 -20.14
N GLY A 353 11.05 6.26 -20.57
CA GLY A 353 9.59 6.32 -20.72
C GLY A 353 8.79 6.04 -19.44
N GLY A 354 9.46 5.80 -18.31
CA GLY A 354 8.77 5.57 -17.03
C GLY A 354 8.31 4.12 -16.79
N GLN A 355 8.92 3.13 -17.44
CA GLN A 355 8.74 1.73 -17.03
C GLN A 355 9.64 1.42 -15.84
N ILE A 356 9.14 0.77 -14.79
CA ILE A 356 9.97 0.25 -13.69
C ILE A 356 10.80 -0.92 -14.23
N LEU A 357 12.12 -0.82 -14.14
CA LEU A 357 13.06 -1.86 -14.63
C LEU A 357 13.60 -2.75 -13.51
N TRP A 358 13.61 -2.21 -12.29
CA TRP A 358 14.12 -2.85 -11.08
C TRP A 358 13.71 -2.01 -9.88
N TYR A 359 13.55 -2.65 -8.73
CA TYR A 359 13.48 -1.95 -7.46
C TYR A 359 14.23 -2.74 -6.36
N SER A 360 14.46 -2.10 -5.22
CA SER A 360 14.93 -2.75 -4.01
C SER A 360 14.20 -2.16 -2.82
N ASP A 361 13.49 -3.00 -2.07
CA ASP A 361 13.10 -2.65 -0.72
C ASP A 361 14.35 -2.65 0.17
N VAL A 362 14.85 -1.46 0.48
CA VAL A 362 16.08 -1.31 1.26
C VAL A 362 15.84 -1.58 2.73
N SER A 363 14.59 -1.43 3.19
CA SER A 363 14.22 -1.61 4.58
C SER A 363 14.40 -3.06 5.03
N THR A 364 14.05 -4.03 4.17
CA THR A 364 14.21 -5.46 4.46
C THR A 364 15.48 -6.08 3.88
N SER A 365 15.97 -5.60 2.71
CA SER A 365 17.14 -6.17 2.03
C SER A 365 18.49 -5.53 2.40
N ALA A 366 18.46 -4.54 3.31
CA ALA A 366 19.57 -3.68 3.71
C ALA A 366 20.14 -2.81 2.59
N TRP A 367 20.86 -1.76 2.99
CA TRP A 367 21.48 -0.81 2.05
C TRP A 367 22.55 -1.46 1.19
N PRO A 368 22.42 -1.44 -0.16
CA PRO A 368 23.42 -2.06 -1.02
C PRO A 368 24.72 -1.25 -1.01
N ALA A 369 25.85 -1.93 -0.89
CA ALA A 369 27.15 -1.33 -1.16
C ALA A 369 27.17 -0.72 -2.56
N LEU A 370 27.87 0.41 -2.75
CA LEU A 370 27.89 1.16 -4.00
C LEU A 370 28.17 0.29 -5.25
N ALA A 371 29.17 -0.59 -5.17
CA ALA A 371 29.53 -1.47 -6.29
C ALA A 371 28.38 -2.44 -6.64
N ARG A 372 27.66 -2.94 -5.64
CA ARG A 372 26.49 -3.82 -5.85
C ARG A 372 25.32 -3.03 -6.43
N LEU A 373 25.05 -1.82 -5.94
CA LEU A 373 24.01 -0.96 -6.49
C LEU A 373 24.28 -0.66 -7.98
N ALA A 374 25.50 -0.21 -8.31
CA ALA A 374 25.89 0.04 -9.69
C ALA A 374 25.78 -1.21 -10.57
N SER A 375 26.19 -2.38 -10.05
CA SER A 375 26.04 -3.65 -10.76
C SER A 375 24.58 -4.02 -11.02
N ARG A 376 23.70 -3.88 -10.02
CA ARG A 376 22.25 -4.13 -10.15
C ARG A 376 21.62 -3.19 -11.16
N VAL A 377 21.94 -1.90 -11.10
CA VAL A 377 21.45 -0.90 -12.06
C VAL A 377 21.91 -1.23 -13.49
N ARG A 378 23.20 -1.55 -13.71
CA ARG A 378 23.68 -1.98 -15.04
C ARG A 378 22.97 -3.25 -15.51
N GLY A 379 22.81 -4.22 -14.63
CA GLY A 379 22.10 -5.46 -14.91
C GLY A 379 20.67 -5.16 -15.36
N ALA A 380 19.90 -4.41 -14.57
CA ALA A 380 18.53 -4.05 -14.90
C ALA A 380 18.42 -3.27 -16.23
N LEU A 381 19.32 -2.33 -16.50
CA LEU A 381 19.36 -1.62 -17.78
C LEU A 381 19.68 -2.55 -18.97
N SER A 382 20.58 -3.51 -18.80
CA SER A 382 20.92 -4.47 -19.88
C SER A 382 19.78 -5.43 -20.22
N HIS A 383 18.85 -5.64 -19.28
CA HIS A 383 17.66 -6.46 -19.47
C HIS A 383 16.40 -5.62 -19.70
N ALA A 384 16.53 -4.29 -19.75
CA ALA A 384 15.39 -3.41 -19.95
C ALA A 384 14.73 -3.77 -21.29
N PRO A 385 13.43 -4.10 -21.31
CA PRO A 385 12.75 -4.29 -22.57
C PRO A 385 12.86 -3.00 -23.38
N PRO A 386 13.02 -3.07 -24.71
CA PRO A 386 12.94 -1.89 -25.55
C PRO A 386 11.62 -1.18 -25.22
N GLU A 387 11.64 0.14 -25.02
CA GLU A 387 10.44 0.92 -24.73
C GLU A 387 9.33 0.57 -25.73
N ALA A 388 8.19 0.12 -25.22
CA ALA A 388 7.08 -0.41 -26.01
C ALA A 388 7.52 -1.43 -27.08
N ALA A 389 8.35 -2.40 -26.69
CA ALA A 389 8.54 -3.63 -27.44
C ALA A 389 7.21 -4.40 -27.47
N GLY A 390 6.34 -4.07 -28.43
CA GLY A 390 5.13 -4.86 -28.69
C GLY A 390 5.47 -6.34 -28.86
N LEU A 391 4.47 -7.21 -28.73
CA LEU A 391 4.60 -8.69 -28.68
C LEU A 391 5.70 -9.29 -29.60
N SER A 392 5.84 -8.77 -30.82
CA SER A 392 6.89 -9.15 -31.77
C SER A 392 8.33 -9.02 -31.23
N SER A 393 8.65 -7.93 -30.54
CA SER A 393 9.98 -7.71 -29.95
C SER A 393 10.21 -8.61 -28.74
N ALA A 394 9.21 -8.80 -27.88
CA ALA A 394 9.28 -9.75 -26.77
C ALA A 394 9.50 -11.19 -27.28
N LEU A 395 8.77 -11.62 -28.31
CA LEU A 395 8.98 -12.93 -28.96
C LEU A 395 10.35 -13.06 -29.63
N LYS A 396 10.94 -11.97 -30.14
CA LYS A 396 12.30 -11.97 -30.67
C LYS A 396 13.34 -12.26 -29.59
N GLN A 397 13.15 -11.77 -28.37
CA GLN A 397 14.03 -12.04 -27.22
C GLN A 397 13.97 -13.50 -26.77
N LEU A 398 12.82 -14.15 -26.97
CA LEU A 398 12.56 -15.54 -26.59
C LEU A 398 13.00 -16.55 -27.67
N ARG A 399 13.65 -16.11 -28.74
CA ARG A 399 14.23 -17.03 -29.74
C ARG A 399 15.31 -17.89 -29.11
N GLY A 400 15.28 -19.19 -29.42
CA GLY A 400 16.20 -20.17 -28.83
C GLY A 400 15.82 -20.60 -27.41
N SER A 401 14.57 -20.39 -26.97
CA SER A 401 14.01 -21.08 -25.81
C SER A 401 14.05 -22.61 -25.99
N PRO A 402 14.20 -23.39 -24.90
CA PRO A 402 14.07 -24.84 -24.94
C PRO A 402 12.74 -25.30 -25.56
N PRO A 403 12.66 -26.49 -26.19
CA PRO A 403 11.49 -26.90 -26.97
C PRO A 403 10.14 -26.78 -26.23
N PRO A 404 10.00 -27.17 -24.94
CA PRO A 404 8.75 -27.00 -24.21
C PRO A 404 8.35 -25.53 -24.03
N LEU A 405 9.29 -24.65 -23.69
CA LEU A 405 9.03 -23.22 -23.52
C LEU A 405 8.78 -22.52 -24.86
N ALA A 406 9.50 -22.93 -25.91
CA ALA A 406 9.27 -22.46 -27.26
C ALA A 406 7.88 -22.84 -27.80
N ALA A 407 7.26 -23.92 -27.30
CA ALA A 407 5.88 -24.26 -27.64
C ALA A 407 4.91 -23.22 -27.11
N LEU A 408 5.03 -22.84 -25.84
CA LEU A 408 4.23 -21.77 -25.24
C LEU A 408 4.35 -20.46 -26.01
N HIS A 409 5.56 -20.07 -26.42
CA HIS A 409 5.76 -18.83 -27.17
C HIS A 409 5.12 -18.81 -28.56
N ARG A 410 4.89 -19.97 -29.19
CA ARG A 410 4.14 -20.06 -30.46
C ARG A 410 2.65 -19.81 -30.25
N GLU A 411 2.16 -20.05 -29.04
CA GLU A 411 0.77 -19.87 -28.63
C GLU A 411 0.57 -18.56 -27.84
N ALA A 412 1.52 -17.63 -27.95
CA ALA A 412 1.50 -16.36 -27.26
C ALA A 412 0.19 -15.59 -27.45
N GLY A 413 -0.44 -15.20 -26.33
CA GLY A 413 -1.69 -14.45 -26.31
C GLY A 413 -2.92 -15.22 -26.76
N GLN A 414 -2.82 -16.54 -26.98
CA GLN A 414 -3.97 -17.37 -27.33
C GLN A 414 -4.71 -17.84 -26.08
N LEU A 415 -6.04 -17.89 -26.17
CA LEU A 415 -6.88 -18.60 -25.22
C LEU A 415 -7.11 -20.02 -25.73
N LEU A 416 -6.62 -21.01 -24.99
CA LEU A 416 -6.69 -22.43 -25.31
C LEU A 416 -7.84 -23.09 -24.53
N GLY A 417 -8.67 -23.86 -25.25
CA GLY A 417 -9.93 -24.44 -24.75
C GLY A 417 -9.94 -25.98 -24.68
N SER A 418 -11.14 -26.58 -24.55
CA SER A 418 -11.49 -27.98 -24.20
C SER A 418 -10.65 -29.18 -24.71
N GLY A 419 -9.75 -29.01 -25.68
CA GLY A 419 -8.77 -30.03 -26.11
C GLY A 419 -7.42 -29.94 -25.39
N SER A 420 -7.14 -28.85 -24.68
CA SER A 420 -5.93 -28.61 -23.88
C SER A 420 -6.33 -28.13 -22.48
N SER A 421 -5.73 -28.72 -21.45
CA SER A 421 -6.00 -28.37 -20.05
C SER A 421 -4.75 -27.80 -19.40
N LEU A 422 -4.93 -26.79 -18.54
CA LEU A 422 -3.87 -26.19 -17.75
C LEU A 422 -3.06 -27.27 -17.01
N SER A 423 -3.72 -28.24 -16.40
CA SER A 423 -3.08 -29.38 -15.71
C SER A 423 -2.31 -30.30 -16.65
N GLY A 424 -2.74 -30.43 -17.91
CA GLY A 424 -2.00 -31.12 -18.97
C GLY A 424 -0.69 -30.41 -19.29
N GLU A 425 -0.75 -29.09 -19.49
CA GLU A 425 0.43 -28.27 -19.78
C GLU A 425 1.42 -28.24 -18.62
N ILE A 426 0.95 -28.11 -17.38
CA ILE A 426 1.83 -28.15 -16.21
C ILE A 426 2.61 -29.48 -16.15
N ARG A 427 2.01 -30.59 -16.59
CA ARG A 427 2.68 -31.89 -16.65
C ARG A 427 3.69 -31.98 -17.81
N SER A 428 3.41 -31.38 -18.97
CA SER A 428 4.35 -31.36 -20.11
C SER A 428 5.60 -30.53 -19.80
N LEU A 429 5.48 -29.56 -18.89
CA LEU A 429 6.55 -28.65 -18.48
C LEU A 429 7.47 -29.19 -17.36
N ARG A 430 7.29 -30.44 -16.91
CA ARG A 430 8.22 -31.05 -15.95
C ARG A 430 9.66 -30.94 -16.43
N GLY A 431 10.55 -30.55 -15.52
CA GLY A 431 11.93 -30.15 -15.80
C GLY A 431 12.12 -28.64 -15.89
N TYR A 432 11.04 -27.85 -15.98
CA TYR A 432 11.06 -26.39 -15.97
C TYR A 432 10.19 -25.85 -14.83
N PRO A 433 10.63 -24.78 -14.15
CA PRO A 433 9.75 -24.05 -13.24
C PRO A 433 8.65 -23.33 -14.05
N ALA A 434 7.48 -23.13 -13.44
CA ALA A 434 6.35 -22.46 -14.07
C ALA A 434 5.69 -21.42 -13.15
N VAL A 435 5.17 -20.35 -13.76
CA VAL A 435 4.41 -19.29 -13.12
C VAL A 435 3.04 -19.26 -13.78
N ILE A 436 1.99 -19.46 -12.98
CA ILE A 436 0.61 -19.44 -13.43
C ILE A 436 -0.04 -18.17 -12.91
N ASN A 437 -0.44 -17.27 -13.80
CA ASN A 437 -1.23 -16.08 -13.45
C ASN A 437 -2.71 -16.43 -13.60
N ALA A 438 -3.46 -16.52 -12.50
CA ALA A 438 -4.90 -16.70 -12.52
C ALA A 438 -5.60 -15.34 -12.62
N TRP A 439 -6.39 -15.17 -13.67
CA TRP A 439 -7.00 -13.89 -14.04
C TRP A 439 -8.40 -14.08 -14.61
N ALA A 440 -9.14 -12.98 -14.72
CA ALA A 440 -10.39 -12.91 -15.48
C ALA A 440 -10.52 -11.52 -16.10
N SER A 441 -11.15 -11.40 -17.27
CA SER A 441 -11.31 -10.12 -17.97
C SER A 441 -12.14 -9.11 -17.17
N TRP A 442 -13.04 -9.56 -16.30
CA TRP A 442 -13.85 -8.73 -15.41
C TRP A 442 -13.14 -8.35 -14.09
N CYS A 443 -11.98 -8.93 -13.80
CA CYS A 443 -11.23 -8.70 -12.56
C CYS A 443 -10.30 -7.48 -12.69
N THR A 444 -10.73 -6.32 -12.18
CA THR A 444 -9.95 -5.07 -12.26
C THR A 444 -8.51 -5.19 -11.75
N PRO A 445 -8.23 -5.79 -10.57
CA PRO A 445 -6.85 -5.96 -10.11
C PRO A 445 -6.01 -6.84 -11.05
N CYS A 446 -6.61 -7.88 -11.65
CA CYS A 446 -5.95 -8.72 -12.66
C CYS A 446 -5.54 -7.92 -13.90
N GLN A 447 -6.40 -7.01 -14.37
CA GLN A 447 -6.07 -6.14 -15.51
C GLN A 447 -4.87 -5.23 -15.23
N GLN A 448 -4.75 -4.78 -13.97
CA GLN A 448 -3.70 -3.85 -13.55
C GLN A 448 -2.32 -4.53 -13.46
N GLU A 449 -2.25 -5.80 -13.06
CA GLU A 449 -0.99 -6.55 -12.98
C GLU A 449 -0.57 -7.21 -14.31
N PHE A 450 -1.47 -7.34 -15.28
CA PHE A 450 -1.21 -8.13 -16.50
C PHE A 450 0.01 -7.65 -17.31
N GLY A 451 0.27 -6.34 -17.30
CA GLY A 451 1.46 -5.76 -17.91
C GLY A 451 2.77 -6.20 -17.23
N LEU A 452 2.73 -6.45 -15.91
CA LEU A 452 3.86 -6.96 -15.15
C LEU A 452 4.21 -8.38 -15.58
N PHE A 453 3.20 -9.24 -15.76
CA PHE A 453 3.40 -10.60 -16.26
C PHE A 453 3.89 -10.63 -17.71
N ALA A 454 3.43 -9.71 -18.56
CA ALA A 454 3.94 -9.57 -19.93
C ALA A 454 5.45 -9.26 -19.94
N ALA A 455 5.88 -8.33 -19.08
CA ALA A 455 7.28 -7.95 -18.95
C ALA A 455 8.13 -9.10 -18.35
N ALA A 456 7.66 -9.71 -17.26
CA ALA A 456 8.31 -10.85 -16.63
C ALA A 456 8.45 -12.04 -17.60
N ALA A 457 7.41 -12.35 -18.38
CA ALA A 457 7.45 -13.45 -19.34
C ALA A 457 8.41 -13.19 -20.50
N ALA A 458 8.54 -11.94 -20.96
CA ALA A 458 9.56 -11.57 -21.94
C ALA A 458 10.98 -11.79 -21.40
N ARG A 459 11.20 -11.48 -20.11
CA ARG A 459 12.50 -11.56 -19.45
C ARG A 459 12.90 -12.99 -19.06
N PHE A 460 12.00 -13.73 -18.41
CA PHE A 460 12.29 -15.04 -17.82
C PHE A 460 11.84 -16.22 -18.68
N GLY A 461 11.08 -15.98 -19.75
CA GLY A 461 10.43 -17.02 -20.58
C GLY A 461 11.37 -18.06 -21.21
N ARG A 462 12.68 -17.79 -21.28
CA ARG A 462 13.68 -18.77 -21.75
C ARG A 462 14.02 -19.85 -20.71
N ARG A 463 13.67 -19.62 -19.44
CA ARG A 463 14.04 -20.48 -18.29
C ARG A 463 12.82 -20.88 -17.45
N VAL A 464 11.78 -20.07 -17.46
CA VAL A 464 10.56 -20.23 -16.68
C VAL A 464 9.36 -20.27 -17.63
N ALA A 465 8.49 -21.26 -17.47
CA ALA A 465 7.23 -21.32 -18.20
C ALA A 465 6.24 -20.31 -17.60
N PHE A 466 5.57 -19.54 -18.45
CA PHE A 466 4.45 -18.70 -18.03
C PHE A 466 3.17 -19.28 -18.61
N LEU A 467 2.11 -19.30 -17.80
CA LEU A 467 0.79 -19.78 -18.20
C LEU A 467 -0.27 -18.84 -17.64
N GLY A 468 -1.27 -18.50 -18.44
CA GLY A 468 -2.47 -17.84 -17.95
C GLY A 468 -3.54 -18.86 -17.55
N ALA A 469 -4.24 -18.59 -16.46
CA ALA A 469 -5.39 -19.35 -16.01
C ALA A 469 -6.62 -18.43 -16.05
N ASP A 470 -7.30 -18.42 -17.19
CA ASP A 470 -8.54 -17.66 -17.42
C ASP A 470 -9.67 -18.29 -16.59
N THR A 471 -10.03 -17.66 -15.49
CA THR A 471 -10.77 -18.30 -14.39
C THR A 471 -12.18 -17.74 -14.27
N ASP A 472 -13.17 -18.62 -14.41
CA ASP A 472 -14.60 -18.25 -14.30
C ASP A 472 -14.96 -17.03 -15.20
N ASP A 473 -14.41 -17.02 -16.42
CA ASP A 473 -14.63 -15.99 -17.43
C ASP A 473 -15.28 -16.56 -18.70
N SER A 474 -15.90 -15.67 -19.49
CA SER A 474 -16.40 -16.02 -20.81
C SER A 474 -15.25 -16.03 -21.83
N ALA A 475 -15.21 -17.06 -22.68
CA ALA A 475 -14.14 -17.20 -23.70
C ALA A 475 -14.03 -15.96 -24.61
N GLY A 476 -15.16 -15.36 -24.98
CA GLY A 476 -15.18 -14.17 -25.82
C GLY A 476 -14.56 -12.94 -25.14
N ALA A 477 -14.85 -12.71 -23.86
CA ALA A 477 -14.30 -11.59 -23.10
C ALA A 477 -12.81 -11.79 -22.82
N ALA A 478 -12.39 -13.00 -22.43
CA ALA A 478 -11.00 -13.37 -22.24
C ALA A 478 -10.16 -13.18 -23.52
N GLN A 479 -10.65 -13.63 -24.68
CA GLN A 479 -9.98 -13.39 -25.96
C GLN A 479 -9.89 -11.90 -26.30
N ALA A 480 -10.94 -11.12 -26.04
CA ALA A 480 -10.92 -9.68 -26.25
C ALA A 480 -9.92 -8.97 -25.33
N PHE A 481 -9.78 -9.46 -24.11
CA PHE A 481 -8.80 -8.99 -23.15
C PHE A 481 -7.36 -9.28 -23.62
N LEU A 482 -7.04 -10.52 -24.00
CA LEU A 482 -5.70 -10.89 -24.48
C LEU A 482 -5.26 -10.12 -25.74
N ARG A 483 -6.21 -9.72 -26.61
CA ARG A 483 -5.90 -8.84 -27.76
C ARG A 483 -5.45 -7.44 -27.32
N LYS A 484 -6.00 -6.93 -26.21
CA LYS A 484 -5.64 -5.61 -25.64
C LYS A 484 -4.40 -5.68 -24.75
N HIS A 485 -4.14 -6.84 -24.16
CA HIS A 485 -3.06 -7.08 -23.21
C HIS A 485 -2.15 -8.21 -23.71
N PRO A 486 -1.26 -7.93 -24.68
CA PRO A 486 -0.45 -8.97 -25.30
C PRO A 486 0.59 -9.55 -24.32
N VAL A 487 0.67 -10.87 -24.30
CA VAL A 487 1.63 -11.66 -23.50
C VAL A 487 2.32 -12.72 -24.37
N THR A 488 3.53 -13.13 -23.98
CA THR A 488 4.35 -14.11 -24.72
C THR A 488 4.04 -15.58 -24.40
N TYR A 489 2.89 -15.82 -23.75
CA TYR A 489 2.46 -17.14 -23.28
C TYR A 489 0.95 -17.36 -23.50
N PRO A 490 0.47 -18.61 -23.54
CA PRO A 490 -0.95 -18.91 -23.69
C PRO A 490 -1.72 -18.84 -22.37
N SER A 491 -3.03 -18.67 -22.46
CA SER A 491 -3.96 -18.81 -21.33
C SER A 491 -4.92 -19.98 -21.53
N TYR A 492 -5.31 -20.65 -20.46
CA TYR A 492 -6.22 -21.80 -20.47
C TYR A 492 -7.47 -21.48 -19.66
N GLN A 493 -8.64 -21.81 -20.20
CA GLN A 493 -9.89 -21.67 -19.46
C GLN A 493 -9.95 -22.65 -18.28
N THR A 494 -10.37 -22.14 -17.12
CA THR A 494 -10.44 -22.90 -15.88
C THR A 494 -11.48 -22.30 -14.93
N THR A 495 -11.63 -22.90 -13.75
CA THR A 495 -12.51 -22.43 -12.68
C THR A 495 -11.74 -22.33 -11.36
N VAL A 496 -12.21 -21.48 -10.43
CA VAL A 496 -11.62 -21.43 -9.07
C VAL A 496 -11.64 -22.82 -8.42
N GLY A 497 -12.70 -23.60 -8.63
CA GLY A 497 -12.81 -24.97 -8.13
C GLY A 497 -11.69 -25.89 -8.66
N SER A 498 -11.36 -25.78 -9.95
CA SER A 498 -10.31 -26.57 -10.57
C SER A 498 -8.92 -26.18 -10.05
N LEU A 499 -8.65 -24.88 -9.92
CA LEU A 499 -7.39 -24.39 -9.38
C LEU A 499 -7.21 -24.72 -7.89
N ARG A 500 -8.29 -24.70 -7.09
CA ARG A 500 -8.28 -25.09 -5.67
C ARG A 500 -7.86 -26.54 -5.44
N SER A 501 -8.04 -27.41 -6.42
CA SER A 501 -7.54 -28.80 -6.34
C SER A 501 -6.01 -28.90 -6.42
N MET A 502 -5.33 -27.83 -6.87
CA MET A 502 -3.89 -27.77 -7.07
C MET A 502 -3.19 -26.83 -6.08
N ALA A 503 -3.80 -25.68 -5.78
CA ALA A 503 -3.22 -24.62 -4.97
C ALA A 503 -4.26 -24.04 -4.00
N ALA A 504 -3.82 -23.67 -2.79
CA ALA A 504 -4.68 -23.02 -1.80
C ALA A 504 -4.99 -21.57 -2.22
N MET A 505 -6.02 -21.39 -3.05
CA MET A 505 -6.46 -20.07 -3.51
C MET A 505 -7.85 -19.68 -3.01
N VAL A 506 -8.00 -18.41 -2.64
CA VAL A 506 -9.25 -17.85 -2.12
C VAL A 506 -10.06 -17.17 -3.23
N GLY A 507 -9.41 -16.47 -4.17
CA GLY A 507 -10.04 -15.74 -5.27
C GLY A 507 -9.01 -15.18 -6.27
N LEU A 508 -9.44 -14.27 -7.15
CA LEU A 508 -8.57 -13.62 -8.15
C LEU A 508 -8.13 -12.21 -7.69
N PRO A 509 -6.95 -11.72 -8.14
CA PRO A 509 -5.89 -12.48 -8.80
C PRO A 509 -5.17 -13.42 -7.83
N THR A 510 -4.60 -14.49 -8.38
CA THR A 510 -3.71 -15.41 -7.66
C THR A 510 -2.58 -15.83 -8.59
N THR A 511 -1.35 -15.88 -8.07
CA THR A 511 -0.20 -16.38 -8.82
C THR A 511 0.36 -17.64 -8.17
N ILE A 512 0.53 -18.70 -8.96
CA ILE A 512 0.99 -20.01 -8.48
C ILE A 512 2.37 -20.28 -9.06
N PHE A 513 3.34 -20.50 -8.18
CA PHE A 513 4.71 -20.86 -8.54
C PHE A 513 4.89 -22.37 -8.43
N ILE A 514 5.30 -23.00 -9.52
CA ILE A 514 5.51 -24.44 -9.62
C ILE A 514 6.99 -24.72 -9.89
N GLY A 515 7.58 -25.61 -9.11
CA GLY A 515 8.95 -26.04 -9.29
C GLY A 515 9.14 -27.02 -10.46
N PRO A 516 10.39 -27.30 -10.86
CA PRO A 516 10.69 -28.22 -11.98
C PRO A 516 10.12 -29.65 -11.82
N THR A 517 9.79 -30.06 -10.59
CA THR A 517 9.18 -31.36 -10.28
C THR A 517 7.67 -31.39 -10.53
N GLY A 518 7.05 -30.25 -10.84
CA GLY A 518 5.60 -30.09 -10.97
C GLY A 518 4.86 -29.89 -9.65
N LYS A 519 5.58 -29.61 -8.54
CA LYS A 519 4.98 -29.27 -7.24
C LYS A 519 4.79 -27.77 -7.10
N VAL A 520 3.68 -27.36 -6.49
CA VAL A 520 3.46 -25.97 -6.05
C VAL A 520 4.48 -25.65 -4.96
N LEU A 521 5.23 -24.57 -5.15
CA LEU A 521 6.24 -24.07 -4.20
C LEU A 521 5.72 -22.86 -3.43
N TYR A 522 4.93 -22.00 -4.08
CA TYR A 522 4.38 -20.80 -3.47
C TYR A 522 3.08 -20.37 -4.17
N VAL A 523 2.19 -19.71 -3.41
CA VAL A 523 0.94 -19.15 -3.91
C VAL A 523 0.83 -17.72 -3.39
N HIS A 524 0.91 -16.76 -4.30
CA HIS A 524 0.66 -15.35 -4.00
C HIS A 524 -0.83 -15.04 -4.19
N SER A 525 -1.51 -14.63 -3.12
CA SER A 525 -2.91 -14.20 -3.18
C SER A 525 -2.98 -12.67 -3.23
N GLY A 526 -3.67 -12.12 -4.22
CA GLY A 526 -3.77 -10.68 -4.41
C GLY A 526 -2.95 -10.18 -5.59
N GLN A 527 -3.05 -8.87 -5.82
CA GLN A 527 -2.49 -8.19 -6.99
C GLN A 527 -1.00 -7.91 -6.77
N TYR A 528 -0.18 -8.21 -7.78
CA TYR A 528 1.15 -7.59 -7.86
C TYR A 528 1.03 -6.12 -8.27
N VAL A 529 1.54 -5.24 -7.41
CA VAL A 529 1.52 -3.78 -7.65
C VAL A 529 2.78 -3.28 -8.38
N SER A 530 3.81 -4.11 -8.52
CA SER A 530 5.05 -3.74 -9.21
C SER A 530 5.78 -4.95 -9.83
N GLU A 531 6.53 -4.71 -10.91
CA GLU A 531 7.21 -5.77 -11.67
C GLU A 531 8.21 -6.52 -10.79
N GLY A 532 8.99 -5.81 -9.98
CA GLY A 532 10.02 -6.46 -9.17
C GLY A 532 9.50 -7.37 -8.05
N THR A 533 8.24 -7.25 -7.60
CA THR A 533 7.70 -8.14 -6.54
C THR A 533 7.43 -9.49 -7.16
N LEU A 534 6.84 -9.46 -8.35
CA LEU A 534 6.73 -10.63 -9.21
C LEU A 534 8.12 -11.18 -9.57
N GLU A 535 9.09 -10.36 -9.98
CA GLU A 535 10.44 -10.85 -10.29
C GLU A 535 11.14 -11.48 -9.09
N GLN A 536 10.97 -10.93 -7.88
CA GLN A 536 11.56 -11.46 -6.66
C GLN A 536 10.96 -12.81 -6.30
N ASP A 537 9.65 -12.97 -6.43
CA ASP A 537 8.98 -14.26 -6.22
C ASP A 537 9.38 -15.27 -7.31
N ILE A 538 9.52 -14.84 -8.57
CA ILE A 538 10.07 -15.68 -9.65
C ILE A 538 11.49 -16.13 -9.29
N GLN A 539 12.35 -15.23 -8.82
CA GLN A 539 13.71 -15.59 -8.45
C GLN A 539 13.75 -16.50 -7.23
N SER A 540 12.88 -16.30 -6.24
CA SER A 540 12.86 -17.06 -5.00
C SER A 540 12.24 -18.45 -5.17
N PHE A 541 11.22 -18.57 -6.02
CA PHE A 541 10.41 -19.79 -6.11
C PHE A 541 10.47 -20.48 -7.48
N ALA A 542 10.89 -19.81 -8.55
CA ALA A 542 11.08 -20.41 -9.87
C ALA A 542 12.57 -20.68 -10.19
N HIS A 543 13.53 -20.04 -9.54
CA HIS A 543 14.93 -20.49 -9.54
C HIS A 543 15.19 -21.35 -8.31
N GLY A 544 15.53 -22.62 -8.53
CA GLY A 544 15.95 -23.48 -7.41
C GLY A 544 17.26 -22.95 -6.84
N GLY A 545 17.18 -22.37 -5.63
CA GLY A 545 18.30 -22.13 -4.69
C GLY A 545 19.46 -21.31 -5.22
#